data_AF-A0A2X0U789-F1
#
_entry.id   AF-A0A2X0U789-F1
#
_cell.length_a   1.000
_cell.length_b   1.000
_cell.length_c   1.000
_cell.angle_alpha   90.00
_cell.angle_beta   90.00
_cell.angle_gamma   90.00
#
_symmetry.space_group_name_H-M   'P 1'
#
loop_
_entity.id
_entity.type
_entity.pdbx_description
1 polymer ?
#
loop_
_entity_poly.entity_id
_entity_poly.type
_entity_poly.pdbx_seq_one_letter_code
_entity_poly.pdbx_strand_id
1 'polypeptide(L)'
;MSRSLPLVVVIPGIGGSELADASGTIVYRAGLGSLLSVGRDPSALDPNNELRPVGLIGPCSLICWQFITGYDGLLSGITKGLGLSPGRVVTAGEDLVDRDATVVAFPYDFRRSVEQIANDLDRVVRERAQGRHVVLVAHSMGGLVAAWWWSFMSEGIDVDQIITLGTPFRGAAKALDVLVNGMRIGPFPATQAVSDTVRTWDSVFDLLPHYQVVSGNDNYRYPYELPSGITSAVAGFSGKARVAYEKNRCLHKALANMVAESGSNPFTVYYSQGHTTLGHASIDTHSDGLVVAKGNPRAIPASWDGGDGTVPTFSAIPDVLEDNVSHRRRLRGKHQDLVEETLVFEHVSEHARDRLPAAARGARRHDVDAYLQLDLEDVVLAGTQAEVRLRVVDKAGSVLDVGNVGGNVGGKRFRAERCDDGWWSAQLPALEEGVHSLMLSATGVPNVDRLVLKTRVGAAS
;
A
#
# COMPACT_ATOMS: atom_id res chain seq x y z
N MET A 1 -4.29 -23.71 -5.47
CA MET A 1 -5.37 -22.76 -5.11
C MET A 1 -4.92 -21.41 -5.61
N SER A 2 -5.64 -20.83 -6.59
CA SER A 2 -5.31 -19.49 -7.09
C SER A 2 -5.51 -18.46 -5.97
N ARG A 3 -4.66 -17.44 -5.91
CA ARG A 3 -4.84 -16.32 -4.98
C ARG A 3 -6.07 -15.54 -5.44
N SER A 4 -6.94 -15.13 -4.51
CA SER A 4 -7.98 -14.14 -4.84
C SER A 4 -7.29 -12.82 -5.19
N LEU A 5 -7.73 -12.18 -6.27
CA LEU A 5 -7.17 -10.90 -6.68
C LEU A 5 -7.48 -9.82 -5.62
N PRO A 6 -6.51 -8.95 -5.30
CA PRO A 6 -6.74 -7.86 -4.36
C PRO A 6 -7.74 -6.85 -4.95
N LEU A 7 -8.36 -6.04 -4.09
CA LEU A 7 -8.99 -4.81 -4.52
C LEU A 7 -7.87 -3.80 -4.84
N VAL A 8 -7.79 -3.36 -6.10
CA VAL A 8 -6.85 -2.33 -6.55
C VAL A 8 -7.60 -1.01 -6.70
N VAL A 9 -7.20 0.02 -5.95
CA VAL A 9 -7.77 1.36 -6.06
C VAL A 9 -6.74 2.33 -6.64
N VAL A 10 -7.08 2.99 -7.74
CA VAL A 10 -6.24 3.98 -8.42
C VAL A 10 -6.66 5.38 -8.00
N ILE A 11 -5.74 6.12 -7.39
CA ILE A 11 -5.97 7.44 -6.79
C ILE A 11 -5.17 8.47 -7.59
N PRO A 12 -5.83 9.45 -8.24
CA PRO A 12 -5.15 10.43 -9.07
C PRO A 12 -4.44 11.51 -8.25
N GLY A 13 -3.64 12.34 -8.93
CA GLY A 13 -3.10 13.58 -8.41
C GLY A 13 -4.08 14.77 -8.46
N ILE A 14 -3.64 15.93 -7.97
CA ILE A 14 -4.41 17.18 -8.05
C ILE A 14 -4.79 17.48 -9.50
N GLY A 15 -6.08 17.79 -9.73
CA GLY A 15 -6.61 18.01 -11.07
C GLY A 15 -6.72 16.75 -11.92
N GLY A 16 -6.61 15.54 -11.35
CA GLY A 16 -6.68 14.28 -12.11
C GLY A 16 -8.10 13.67 -12.23
N SER A 17 -9.12 14.38 -11.76
CA SER A 17 -10.53 13.96 -11.82
C SER A 17 -11.36 14.91 -12.67
N GLU A 18 -12.33 14.38 -13.40
CA GLU A 18 -13.39 15.17 -14.03
C GLU A 18 -14.43 15.58 -12.98
N LEU A 19 -14.86 16.84 -13.02
CA LEU A 19 -15.83 17.41 -12.08
C LEU A 19 -17.08 17.87 -12.82
N ALA A 20 -18.24 17.51 -12.28
CA ALA A 20 -19.56 17.95 -12.75
C ALA A 20 -20.28 18.76 -11.68
N ASP A 21 -21.10 19.73 -12.10
CA ASP A 21 -21.98 20.47 -11.21
C ASP A 21 -23.23 19.64 -10.82
N ALA A 22 -24.08 20.22 -9.96
CA ALA A 22 -25.32 19.59 -9.51
C ALA A 22 -26.33 19.28 -10.64
N SER A 23 -26.21 19.93 -11.82
CA SER A 23 -27.03 19.64 -13.00
C SER A 23 -26.51 18.45 -13.82
N GLY A 24 -25.34 17.92 -13.46
CA GLY A 24 -24.62 16.90 -14.23
C GLY A 24 -23.80 17.47 -15.38
N THR A 25 -23.68 18.80 -15.48
CA THR A 25 -22.84 19.45 -16.50
C THR A 25 -21.37 19.32 -16.08
N ILE A 26 -20.56 18.74 -16.96
CA ILE A 26 -19.11 18.60 -16.71
C ILE A 26 -18.44 19.97 -16.83
N VAL A 27 -18.01 20.52 -15.69
CA VAL A 27 -17.33 21.83 -15.61
C VAL A 27 -15.81 21.70 -15.80
N TYR A 28 -15.26 20.51 -15.60
CA TYR A 28 -13.83 20.22 -15.75
C TYR A 28 -13.59 18.83 -16.32
N ARG A 29 -12.91 18.73 -17.48
CA ARG A 29 -12.57 17.45 -18.13
C ARG A 29 -11.35 17.50 -19.03
N ALA A 30 -10.94 16.32 -19.52
CA ALA A 30 -9.98 16.19 -20.61
C ALA A 30 -10.43 16.90 -21.90
N GLY A 31 -9.59 17.79 -22.43
CA GLY A 31 -9.73 18.36 -23.79
C GLY A 31 -9.64 19.90 -23.88
N LEU A 32 -9.34 20.40 -25.09
CA LEU A 32 -9.16 21.83 -25.41
C LEU A 32 -10.39 22.69 -25.08
N GLY A 33 -11.60 22.14 -25.18
CA GLY A 33 -12.85 22.86 -24.92
C GLY A 33 -13.08 23.18 -23.44
N SER A 34 -12.66 22.30 -22.53
CA SER A 34 -12.79 22.51 -21.07
C SER A 34 -11.73 23.48 -20.53
N LEU A 35 -10.53 23.50 -21.12
CA LEU A 35 -9.53 24.53 -20.87
C LEU A 35 -10.00 25.93 -21.27
N LEU A 36 -10.67 26.04 -22.41
CA LEU A 36 -11.27 27.29 -22.87
C LEU A 36 -12.43 27.72 -21.97
N SER A 37 -13.23 26.80 -21.44
CA SER A 37 -14.33 27.13 -20.53
C SER A 37 -13.83 27.53 -19.14
N VAL A 38 -12.90 26.78 -18.54
CA VAL A 38 -12.29 27.11 -17.22
C VAL A 38 -11.43 28.37 -17.31
N GLY A 39 -10.73 28.58 -18.43
CA GLY A 39 -10.00 29.82 -18.67
C GLY A 39 -10.91 31.04 -18.87
N ARG A 40 -12.13 30.84 -19.39
CA ARG A 40 -13.14 31.91 -19.58
C ARG A 40 -13.98 32.17 -18.32
N ASP A 41 -14.25 31.13 -17.54
CA ASP A 41 -14.99 31.20 -16.29
C ASP A 41 -14.36 30.29 -15.22
N PRO A 42 -13.29 30.77 -14.57
CA PRO A 42 -12.65 30.03 -13.48
C PRO A 42 -13.53 29.95 -12.22
N SER A 43 -14.57 30.78 -12.11
CA SER A 43 -15.49 30.76 -10.98
C SER A 43 -16.30 29.46 -10.90
N ALA A 44 -16.41 28.70 -12.00
CA ALA A 44 -16.98 27.36 -11.98
C ALA A 44 -16.26 26.41 -11.00
N LEU A 45 -14.95 26.63 -10.77
CA LEU A 45 -14.13 25.85 -9.83
C LEU A 45 -13.99 26.51 -8.45
N ASP A 46 -14.80 27.52 -8.13
CA ASP A 46 -14.86 28.10 -6.79
C ASP A 46 -15.21 27.02 -5.75
N PRO A 47 -14.47 26.91 -4.63
CA PRO A 47 -14.70 25.88 -3.61
C PRO A 47 -16.10 25.90 -2.99
N ASN A 48 -16.85 27.02 -3.09
CA ASN A 48 -18.24 27.09 -2.63
C ASN A 48 -19.22 26.39 -3.59
N ASN A 49 -18.82 26.11 -4.83
CA ASN A 49 -19.63 25.33 -5.75
C ASN A 49 -19.54 23.85 -5.39
N GLU A 50 -20.68 23.22 -5.17
CA GLU A 50 -20.77 21.77 -5.02
C GLU A 50 -20.47 21.11 -6.37
N LEU A 51 -19.33 20.44 -6.45
CA LEU A 51 -18.93 19.67 -7.62
C LEU A 51 -18.76 18.20 -7.24
N ARG A 52 -19.16 17.33 -8.16
CA ARG A 52 -19.10 15.88 -8.00
C ARG A 52 -18.01 15.30 -8.89
N PRO A 53 -17.12 14.46 -8.35
CA PRO A 53 -16.17 13.71 -9.15
C PRO A 53 -16.89 12.64 -9.96
N VAL A 54 -16.70 12.62 -11.28
CA VAL A 54 -17.42 11.68 -12.19
C VAL A 54 -16.53 10.71 -12.94
N GLY A 55 -15.20 10.93 -12.92
CA GLY A 55 -14.25 10.08 -13.64
C GLY A 55 -12.81 10.54 -13.45
N LEU A 56 -11.87 9.68 -13.84
CA LEU A 56 -10.48 10.11 -14.01
C LEU A 56 -10.30 10.71 -15.40
N ILE A 57 -9.35 11.63 -15.50
CA ILE A 57 -9.03 12.28 -16.78
C ILE A 57 -8.44 11.28 -17.78
N GLY A 58 -9.04 11.23 -18.96
CA GLY A 58 -8.56 10.44 -20.11
C GLY A 58 -7.40 11.10 -20.87
N PRO A 59 -6.97 10.50 -22.00
CA PRO A 59 -5.75 10.88 -22.70
C PRO A 59 -5.83 12.24 -23.39
N CYS A 60 -4.66 12.89 -23.49
CA CYS A 60 -4.44 14.18 -24.13
C CYS A 60 -5.21 15.33 -23.46
N SER A 61 -4.75 15.74 -22.28
CA SER A 61 -5.27 16.93 -21.62
C SER A 61 -4.16 17.84 -21.09
N LEU A 62 -4.38 19.15 -21.20
CA LEU A 62 -3.56 20.19 -20.54
C LEU A 62 -4.28 20.51 -19.24
N ILE A 63 -3.88 19.88 -18.14
CA ILE A 63 -4.65 19.96 -16.90
C ILE A 63 -3.69 20.24 -15.74
N CYS A 64 -4.06 21.19 -14.88
CA CYS A 64 -3.10 21.88 -13.99
C CYS A 64 -1.87 22.45 -14.74
N TRP A 65 -2.11 22.94 -15.98
CA TRP A 65 -1.16 23.71 -16.81
C TRP A 65 0.18 23.01 -17.11
N GLN A 66 0.18 21.69 -17.04
CA GLN A 66 1.15 20.78 -17.64
C GLN A 66 0.40 19.76 -18.53
N PHE A 67 1.09 19.13 -19.48
CA PHE A 67 0.49 18.04 -20.27
C PHE A 67 0.35 16.79 -19.39
N ILE A 68 -0.88 16.29 -19.25
CA ILE A 68 -1.19 15.03 -18.57
C ILE A 68 -1.51 13.99 -19.66
N THR A 69 -0.86 12.82 -19.58
CA THR A 69 -1.09 11.69 -20.50
C THR A 69 -2.45 11.02 -20.29
N GLY A 70 -3.08 11.26 -19.14
CA GLY A 70 -4.34 10.66 -18.68
C GLY A 70 -4.09 9.48 -17.73
N TYR A 71 -5.14 8.95 -17.11
CA TYR A 71 -5.06 7.75 -16.26
C TYR A 71 -5.47 6.47 -17.00
N ASP A 72 -5.90 6.57 -18.26
CA ASP A 72 -6.34 5.44 -19.07
C ASP A 72 -5.21 4.42 -19.30
N GLY A 73 -3.97 4.90 -19.52
CA GLY A 73 -2.79 4.05 -19.66
C GLY A 73 -2.51 3.25 -18.39
N LEU A 74 -2.56 3.91 -17.23
CA LEU A 74 -2.39 3.28 -15.91
C LEU A 74 -3.47 2.23 -15.64
N LEU A 75 -4.75 2.60 -15.84
CA LEU A 75 -5.87 1.69 -15.64
C LEU A 75 -5.78 0.49 -16.58
N SER A 76 -5.54 0.72 -17.88
CA SER A 76 -5.40 -0.34 -18.88
C SER A 76 -4.22 -1.26 -18.58
N GLY A 77 -3.07 -0.69 -18.21
CA GLY A 77 -1.86 -1.41 -17.82
C GLY A 77 -2.08 -2.33 -16.63
N ILE A 78 -2.72 -1.82 -15.57
CA ILE A 78 -3.09 -2.60 -14.38
C ILE A 78 -4.10 -3.70 -14.74
N THR A 79 -5.19 -3.36 -15.43
CA THR A 79 -6.23 -4.32 -15.81
C THR A 79 -5.66 -5.46 -16.66
N LYS A 80 -4.82 -5.13 -17.65
CA LYS A 80 -4.12 -6.12 -18.48
C LYS A 80 -3.14 -6.96 -17.67
N GLY A 81 -2.35 -6.33 -16.80
CA GLY A 81 -1.38 -7.02 -15.92
C GLY A 81 -2.05 -8.03 -14.98
N LEU A 82 -3.27 -7.74 -14.53
CA LEU A 82 -4.08 -8.65 -13.72
C LEU A 82 -4.87 -9.70 -14.53
N GLY A 83 -4.71 -9.72 -15.86
CA GLY A 83 -5.43 -10.66 -16.74
C GLY A 83 -6.94 -10.41 -16.83
N LEU A 84 -7.40 -9.19 -16.53
CA LEU A 84 -8.81 -8.81 -16.56
C LEU A 84 -9.23 -8.30 -17.94
N SER A 85 -10.52 -8.42 -18.28
CA SER A 85 -11.07 -7.80 -19.48
C SER A 85 -11.20 -6.27 -19.31
N PRO A 86 -11.04 -5.46 -20.38
CA PRO A 86 -11.03 -4.00 -20.30
C PRO A 86 -12.27 -3.35 -19.66
N GLY A 87 -13.43 -4.00 -19.70
CA GLY A 87 -14.68 -3.50 -19.12
C GLY A 87 -14.85 -3.74 -17.62
N ARG A 88 -13.81 -4.17 -16.90
CA ARG A 88 -13.87 -4.51 -15.45
C ARG A 88 -13.32 -3.42 -14.52
N VAL A 89 -12.96 -2.26 -15.07
CA VAL A 89 -12.64 -1.08 -14.26
C VAL A 89 -13.95 -0.38 -13.90
N VAL A 90 -14.14 -0.11 -12.61
CA VAL A 90 -15.27 0.67 -12.11
C VAL A 90 -14.78 2.02 -11.65
N THR A 91 -15.53 3.08 -11.99
CA THR A 91 -15.32 4.40 -11.40
C THR A 91 -16.12 4.51 -10.11
N ALA A 92 -15.47 4.85 -9.01
CA ALA A 92 -16.14 5.12 -7.75
C ALA A 92 -17.00 6.40 -7.85
N GLY A 93 -18.19 6.37 -7.26
CA GLY A 93 -19.13 7.48 -7.25
C GLY A 93 -20.08 7.42 -6.05
N GLU A 94 -21.20 8.14 -6.15
CA GLU A 94 -22.29 8.06 -5.16
C GLU A 94 -22.93 6.67 -5.17
N ASP A 95 -23.26 6.18 -6.37
CA ASP A 95 -23.80 4.84 -6.54
C ASP A 95 -22.71 3.77 -6.48
N LEU A 96 -22.96 2.72 -5.69
CA LEU A 96 -22.10 1.54 -5.64
C LEU A 96 -22.33 0.69 -6.89
N VAL A 97 -21.59 0.99 -7.95
CA VAL A 97 -21.49 0.15 -9.14
C VAL A 97 -20.51 -0.98 -8.87
N ASP A 98 -20.91 -2.22 -9.22
CA ASP A 98 -20.13 -3.47 -9.11
C ASP A 98 -19.19 -3.51 -7.89
N ARG A 99 -19.76 -3.86 -6.75
CA ARG A 99 -19.06 -3.95 -5.46
C ARG A 99 -17.84 -4.87 -5.50
N ASP A 100 -17.87 -5.90 -6.33
CA ASP A 100 -16.85 -6.95 -6.38
C ASP A 100 -15.79 -6.65 -7.47
N ALA A 101 -15.80 -5.44 -8.04
CA ALA A 101 -14.80 -4.98 -8.98
C ALA A 101 -13.37 -5.13 -8.43
N THR A 102 -12.45 -5.52 -9.30
CA THR A 102 -11.04 -5.71 -8.91
C THR A 102 -10.23 -4.44 -9.06
N VAL A 103 -10.53 -3.61 -10.05
CA VAL A 103 -9.85 -2.34 -10.28
C VAL A 103 -10.87 -1.22 -10.18
N VAL A 104 -10.61 -0.27 -9.28
CA VAL A 104 -11.49 0.87 -9.01
C VAL A 104 -10.74 2.17 -9.24
N ALA A 105 -11.21 2.97 -10.17
CA ALA A 105 -10.80 4.35 -10.33
C ALA A 105 -11.47 5.21 -9.26
N PHE A 106 -10.69 5.95 -8.46
CA PHE A 106 -11.20 6.80 -7.39
C PHE A 106 -11.05 8.29 -7.75
N PRO A 107 -12.01 8.87 -8.50
CA PRO A 107 -12.01 10.30 -8.72
C PRO A 107 -12.43 11.03 -7.43
N TYR A 108 -11.89 12.23 -7.22
CA TYR A 108 -12.22 13.05 -6.07
C TYR A 108 -12.24 14.53 -6.42
N ASP A 109 -12.92 15.33 -5.60
CA ASP A 109 -12.86 16.79 -5.72
C ASP A 109 -11.50 17.28 -5.22
N PHE A 110 -10.60 17.54 -6.17
CA PHE A 110 -9.21 17.92 -5.91
C PHE A 110 -9.04 19.32 -5.31
N ARG A 111 -10.12 20.07 -5.09
CA ARG A 111 -10.10 21.38 -4.43
C ARG A 111 -10.11 21.25 -2.90
N ARG A 112 -10.64 20.15 -2.39
CA ARG A 112 -10.77 19.83 -0.95
C ARG A 112 -9.44 19.40 -0.35
N SER A 113 -9.32 19.49 0.98
CA SER A 113 -8.13 19.03 1.70
C SER A 113 -7.91 17.52 1.57
N VAL A 114 -6.67 17.08 1.72
CA VAL A 114 -6.25 15.67 1.71
C VAL A 114 -7.05 14.84 2.71
N GLU A 115 -7.31 15.38 3.90
CA GLU A 115 -8.10 14.73 4.96
C GLU A 115 -9.55 14.48 4.50
N GLN A 116 -10.19 15.49 3.91
CA GLN A 116 -11.56 15.35 3.40
C GLN A 116 -11.65 14.32 2.28
N ILE A 117 -10.67 14.30 1.39
CA ILE A 117 -10.61 13.31 0.30
C ILE A 117 -10.36 11.90 0.86
N ALA A 118 -9.55 11.76 1.91
CA ALA A 118 -9.30 10.48 2.55
C ALA A 118 -10.56 9.88 3.21
N ASN A 119 -11.46 10.71 3.75
CA ASN A 119 -12.78 10.26 4.21
C ASN A 119 -13.62 9.66 3.07
N ASP A 120 -13.58 10.29 1.89
CA ASP A 120 -14.27 9.76 0.71
C ASP A 120 -13.65 8.43 0.24
N LEU A 121 -12.32 8.31 0.32
CA LEU A 121 -11.60 7.08 0.01
C LEU A 121 -11.99 5.95 0.96
N ASP A 122 -12.13 6.25 2.25
CA ASP A 122 -12.51 5.25 3.26
C ASP A 122 -13.84 4.58 2.94
N ARG A 123 -14.86 5.39 2.59
CA ARG A 123 -16.16 4.87 2.15
C ARG A 123 -16.01 3.90 0.97
N VAL A 124 -15.26 4.30 -0.05
CA VAL A 124 -15.05 3.51 -1.27
C VAL A 124 -14.33 2.19 -0.98
N VAL A 125 -13.28 2.22 -0.15
CA VAL A 125 -12.49 1.04 0.20
C VAL A 125 -13.32 0.11 1.09
N ARG A 126 -13.97 0.60 2.14
CA ARG A 126 -14.75 -0.24 3.07
C ARG A 126 -15.91 -0.95 2.38
N GLU A 127 -16.60 -0.27 1.47
CA GLU A 127 -17.69 -0.87 0.69
C GLU A 127 -17.21 -2.08 -0.16
N ARG A 128 -15.96 -2.06 -0.63
CA ARG A 128 -15.45 -3.00 -1.65
C ARG A 128 -14.42 -4.00 -1.16
N ALA A 129 -13.73 -3.71 -0.04
CA ALA A 129 -12.69 -4.58 0.50
C ALA A 129 -13.29 -5.94 0.84
N GLN A 130 -14.39 -6.02 1.59
CA GLN A 130 -15.14 -7.26 1.86
C GLN A 130 -14.24 -8.47 2.25
N GLY A 131 -13.17 -8.22 3.02
CA GLY A 131 -12.18 -9.24 3.41
C GLY A 131 -11.08 -9.56 2.37
N ARG A 132 -11.07 -8.89 1.22
CA ARG A 132 -10.00 -8.90 0.23
C ARG A 132 -8.86 -7.99 0.68
N HIS A 133 -7.64 -8.40 0.36
CA HIS A 133 -6.47 -7.54 0.45
C HIS A 133 -6.65 -6.29 -0.42
N VAL A 134 -6.20 -5.14 0.08
CA VAL A 134 -6.27 -3.85 -0.61
C VAL A 134 -4.89 -3.45 -1.11
N VAL A 135 -4.82 -3.06 -2.38
CA VAL A 135 -3.65 -2.45 -3.02
C VAL A 135 -4.05 -1.05 -3.50
N LEU A 136 -3.36 -0.02 -3.03
CA LEU A 136 -3.56 1.36 -3.48
C LEU A 136 -2.47 1.72 -4.48
N VAL A 137 -2.84 2.32 -5.61
CA VAL A 137 -1.90 2.89 -6.59
C VAL A 137 -2.21 4.38 -6.70
N ALA A 138 -1.32 5.20 -6.16
CA ALA A 138 -1.60 6.60 -5.92
C ALA A 138 -0.58 7.51 -6.58
N HIS A 139 -1.06 8.47 -7.38
CA HIS A 139 -0.21 9.43 -8.09
C HIS A 139 -0.18 10.79 -7.40
N SER A 140 1.00 11.39 -7.26
CA SER A 140 1.17 12.76 -6.78
C SER A 140 0.45 12.97 -5.43
N MET A 141 -0.42 13.99 -5.33
CA MET A 141 -1.26 14.26 -4.16
C MET A 141 -2.10 13.06 -3.69
N GLY A 142 -2.50 12.17 -4.61
CA GLY A 142 -3.22 10.94 -4.27
C GLY A 142 -2.47 10.05 -3.28
N GLY A 143 -1.14 10.08 -3.28
CA GLY A 143 -0.36 9.33 -2.30
C GLY A 143 -0.43 9.93 -0.89
N LEU A 144 -0.66 11.25 -0.76
CA LEU A 144 -0.94 11.87 0.53
C LEU A 144 -2.32 11.45 1.05
N VAL A 145 -3.31 11.35 0.16
CA VAL A 145 -4.65 10.82 0.47
C VAL A 145 -4.56 9.38 0.96
N ALA A 146 -3.85 8.52 0.22
CA ALA A 146 -3.64 7.13 0.61
C ALA A 146 -2.90 7.02 1.95
N ALA A 147 -1.90 7.86 2.18
CA ALA A 147 -1.15 7.89 3.42
C ALA A 147 -1.99 8.35 4.61
N TRP A 148 -2.82 9.39 4.44
CA TRP A 148 -3.73 9.84 5.47
C TRP A 148 -4.76 8.77 5.80
N TRP A 149 -5.38 8.17 4.79
CA TRP A 149 -6.33 7.08 4.98
C TRP A 149 -5.72 5.90 5.73
N TRP A 150 -4.54 5.43 5.33
CA TRP A 150 -3.88 4.34 6.03
C TRP A 150 -3.50 4.70 7.47
N SER A 151 -3.10 5.95 7.71
CA SER A 151 -2.66 6.39 9.03
C SER A 151 -3.79 6.53 10.06
N PHE A 152 -5.00 6.84 9.61
CA PHE A 152 -6.08 7.25 10.51
C PHE A 152 -7.39 6.48 10.33
N MET A 153 -7.56 5.76 9.23
CA MET A 153 -8.88 5.27 8.80
C MET A 153 -8.87 3.80 8.39
N SER A 154 -7.73 3.15 8.18
CA SER A 154 -7.69 1.77 7.65
C SER A 154 -7.88 0.66 8.69
N GLU A 155 -8.35 0.96 9.90
CA GLU A 155 -8.60 -0.06 10.93
C GLU A 155 -9.57 -1.13 10.41
N GLY A 156 -9.16 -2.40 10.56
CA GLY A 156 -9.91 -3.57 10.10
C GLY A 156 -9.78 -3.87 8.60
N ILE A 157 -8.97 -3.12 7.85
CA ILE A 157 -8.70 -3.37 6.43
C ILE A 157 -7.32 -4.01 6.27
N ASP A 158 -7.27 -5.13 5.57
CA ASP A 158 -6.04 -5.81 5.20
C ASP A 158 -5.39 -5.08 4.01
N VAL A 159 -4.43 -4.20 4.30
CA VAL A 159 -3.69 -3.43 3.29
C VAL A 159 -2.41 -4.19 2.94
N ASP A 160 -2.40 -4.80 1.76
CA ASP A 160 -1.25 -5.55 1.25
C ASP A 160 -0.18 -4.61 0.69
N GLN A 161 -0.57 -3.52 0.01
CA GLN A 161 0.39 -2.56 -0.53
C GLN A 161 -0.16 -1.16 -0.80
N ILE A 162 0.69 -0.14 -0.65
CA ILE A 162 0.45 1.24 -1.10
C ILE A 162 1.59 1.66 -2.03
N ILE A 163 1.32 1.69 -3.33
CA ILE A 163 2.26 2.13 -4.37
C ILE A 163 2.05 3.62 -4.61
N THR A 164 3.07 4.44 -4.39
CA THR A 164 3.00 5.88 -4.67
C THR A 164 3.90 6.29 -5.83
N LEU A 165 3.42 7.21 -6.67
CA LEU A 165 4.12 7.71 -7.85
C LEU A 165 4.36 9.21 -7.70
N GLY A 166 5.59 9.63 -7.40
CA GLY A 166 5.95 11.05 -7.31
C GLY A 166 5.20 11.84 -6.22
N THR A 167 4.83 11.19 -5.11
CA THR A 167 4.02 11.82 -4.06
C THR A 167 4.83 12.81 -3.20
N PRO A 168 4.42 14.08 -3.06
CA PRO A 168 5.16 15.08 -2.30
C PRO A 168 4.91 14.97 -0.79
N PHE A 169 5.46 13.95 -0.12
CA PHE A 169 5.32 13.74 1.34
C PHE A 169 5.79 14.92 2.19
N ARG A 170 6.75 15.70 1.71
CA ARG A 170 7.23 16.94 2.35
C ARG A 170 6.76 18.20 1.62
N GLY A 171 5.81 18.09 0.69
CA GLY A 171 5.34 19.19 -0.15
C GLY A 171 6.24 19.52 -1.33
N ALA A 172 5.82 20.46 -2.17
CA ALA A 172 6.55 20.89 -3.37
C ALA A 172 6.65 22.41 -3.44
N ALA A 173 7.85 22.93 -3.74
CA ALA A 173 8.06 24.38 -3.89
C ALA A 173 7.20 24.99 -5.00
N LYS A 174 6.73 24.16 -5.95
CA LYS A 174 5.77 24.57 -6.97
C LYS A 174 4.43 25.08 -6.39
N ALA A 175 3.93 24.49 -5.31
CA ALA A 175 2.70 24.96 -4.67
C ALA A 175 2.88 26.36 -4.07
N LEU A 176 4.04 26.61 -3.46
CA LEU A 176 4.40 27.92 -2.93
C LEU A 176 4.50 28.98 -4.05
N ASP A 177 5.15 28.64 -5.17
CA ASP A 177 5.22 29.48 -6.37
C ASP A 177 3.82 29.86 -6.88
N VAL A 178 2.92 28.87 -7.00
CA VAL A 178 1.55 29.09 -7.45
C VAL A 178 0.76 30.01 -6.53
N LEU A 179 0.84 29.80 -5.21
CA LEU A 179 0.08 30.62 -4.25
C LEU A 179 0.59 32.06 -4.18
N VAL A 180 1.91 32.26 -4.19
CA VAL A 180 2.52 33.57 -4.00
C VAL A 180 2.65 34.33 -5.32
N ASN A 181 3.35 33.75 -6.30
CA ASN A 181 3.65 34.40 -7.58
C ASN A 181 2.52 34.27 -8.59
N GLY A 182 1.50 33.47 -8.27
CA GLY A 182 0.46 33.12 -9.22
C GLY A 182 0.94 32.06 -10.20
N MET A 183 0.07 31.78 -11.13
CA MET A 183 0.14 30.57 -11.91
C MET A 183 0.73 30.79 -13.29
N ARG A 184 1.27 29.72 -13.88
CA ARG A 184 1.87 29.76 -15.22
C ARG A 184 1.38 28.60 -16.08
N ILE A 185 1.09 28.90 -17.34
CA ILE A 185 0.76 27.95 -18.40
C ILE A 185 1.87 28.01 -19.45
N GLY A 186 2.72 26.98 -19.45
CA GLY A 186 3.96 27.02 -20.23
C GLY A 186 4.82 28.23 -19.81
N PRO A 187 5.34 29.03 -20.77
CA PRO A 187 6.17 30.19 -20.45
C PRO A 187 5.36 31.41 -19.98
N PHE A 188 4.03 31.41 -20.12
CA PHE A 188 3.18 32.58 -19.87
C PHE A 188 2.49 32.52 -18.50
N PRO A 189 2.30 33.65 -17.80
CA PRO A 189 1.44 33.69 -16.62
C PRO A 189 -0.01 33.38 -17.02
N ALA A 190 -0.73 32.67 -16.16
CA ALA A 190 -2.17 32.50 -16.30
C ALA A 190 -2.89 33.82 -16.01
N THR A 191 -4.20 33.88 -16.28
CA THR A 191 -5.00 35.05 -15.90
C THR A 191 -5.05 35.17 -14.38
N GLN A 192 -5.23 36.39 -13.89
CA GLN A 192 -5.34 36.66 -12.45
C GLN A 192 -6.50 35.88 -11.84
N ALA A 193 -7.66 35.84 -12.51
CA ALA A 193 -8.83 35.11 -12.05
C ALA A 193 -8.56 33.61 -11.84
N VAL A 194 -7.80 32.96 -12.73
CA VAL A 194 -7.41 31.56 -12.57
C VAL A 194 -6.47 31.38 -11.37
N SER A 195 -5.51 32.30 -11.19
CA SER A 195 -4.61 32.25 -10.02
C SER A 195 -5.38 32.44 -8.71
N ASP A 196 -6.36 33.35 -8.69
CA ASP A 196 -7.18 33.65 -7.53
C ASP A 196 -8.08 32.46 -7.15
N THR A 197 -8.71 31.80 -8.12
CA THR A 197 -9.47 30.57 -7.87
C THR A 197 -8.61 29.47 -7.25
N VAL A 198 -7.37 29.30 -7.71
CA VAL A 198 -6.52 28.21 -7.19
C VAL A 198 -5.97 28.53 -5.80
N ARG A 199 -5.81 29.81 -5.47
CA ARG A 199 -5.47 30.27 -4.12
C ARG A 199 -6.55 29.98 -3.08
N THR A 200 -7.77 29.62 -3.50
CA THR A 200 -8.84 29.25 -2.58
C THR A 200 -8.92 27.74 -2.31
N TRP A 201 -8.16 26.90 -3.01
CA TRP A 201 -8.21 25.45 -2.83
C TRP A 201 -7.36 24.99 -1.64
N ASP A 202 -7.96 24.26 -0.71
CA ASP A 202 -7.27 23.74 0.48
C ASP A 202 -6.18 22.71 0.11
N SER A 203 -6.40 21.93 -0.94
CA SER A 203 -5.43 20.96 -1.46
C SER A 203 -4.08 21.58 -1.81
N VAL A 204 -4.06 22.81 -2.33
CA VAL A 204 -2.82 23.49 -2.71
C VAL A 204 -2.02 23.88 -1.47
N PHE A 205 -2.70 24.21 -0.36
CA PHE A 205 -2.03 24.43 0.92
C PHE A 205 -1.46 23.14 1.49
N ASP A 206 -2.16 22.01 1.38
CA ASP A 206 -1.65 20.71 1.82
C ASP A 206 -0.36 20.30 1.07
N LEU A 207 -0.17 20.79 -0.16
CA LEU A 207 1.01 20.59 -0.99
C LEU A 207 2.16 21.58 -0.73
N LEU A 208 1.99 22.56 0.16
CA LEU A 208 3.05 23.51 0.51
C LEU A 208 4.30 22.78 1.06
N PRO A 209 5.51 23.34 0.86
CA PRO A 209 6.71 22.81 1.49
C PRO A 209 6.60 22.72 3.02
N HIS A 210 6.81 21.53 3.55
CA HIS A 210 6.88 21.25 4.99
C HIS A 210 8.33 21.14 5.50
N TYR A 211 9.26 21.66 4.72
CA TYR A 211 10.69 21.76 5.00
C TYR A 211 11.15 23.22 4.91
N GLN A 212 12.38 23.48 5.32
CA GLN A 212 13.01 24.81 5.26
C GLN A 212 13.31 25.21 3.81
N VAL A 213 12.25 25.62 3.09
CA VAL A 213 12.30 25.94 1.66
C VAL A 213 12.89 27.33 1.42
N VAL A 214 12.69 28.27 2.34
CA VAL A 214 13.14 29.66 2.20
C VAL A 214 14.59 29.77 2.66
N SER A 215 15.43 30.34 1.82
CA SER A 215 16.88 30.50 2.04
C SER A 215 17.30 31.96 1.93
N GLY A 216 18.49 32.27 2.44
CA GLY A 216 19.09 33.60 2.31
C GLY A 216 18.67 34.62 3.38
N ASN A 217 17.97 34.21 4.42
CA ASN A 217 17.69 35.03 5.60
C ASN A 217 17.51 34.14 6.86
N ASP A 218 17.67 34.73 8.05
CA ASP A 218 17.53 34.01 9.33
C ASP A 218 16.11 34.05 9.92
N ASN A 219 15.21 34.84 9.32
CA ASN A 219 13.90 35.18 9.88
C ASN A 219 12.76 34.26 9.41
N TYR A 220 12.85 33.74 8.19
CA TYR A 220 11.80 32.99 7.52
C TYR A 220 12.39 31.75 6.85
N ARG A 221 11.98 30.57 7.31
CA ARG A 221 12.46 29.27 6.80
C ARG A 221 11.33 28.47 6.17
N TYR A 222 10.13 28.58 6.73
CA TYR A 222 8.94 27.87 6.28
C TYR A 222 7.91 28.79 5.61
N PRO A 223 7.02 28.26 4.75
CA PRO A 223 5.98 29.05 4.10
C PRO A 223 5.12 29.86 5.08
N TYR A 224 4.68 29.25 6.19
CA TYR A 224 3.81 29.93 7.16
C TYR A 224 4.47 31.11 7.88
N GLU A 225 5.79 31.27 7.78
CA GLU A 225 6.54 32.35 8.40
C GLU A 225 6.67 33.57 7.48
N LEU A 226 6.36 33.41 6.18
CA LEU A 226 6.52 34.48 5.20
C LEU A 226 5.72 35.74 5.60
N PRO A 227 6.32 36.93 5.44
CA PRO A 227 5.67 38.18 5.80
C PRO A 227 4.44 38.46 4.94
N SER A 228 3.45 39.13 5.53
CA SER A 228 2.17 39.41 4.88
C SER A 228 2.28 40.26 3.62
N GLY A 229 3.34 41.07 3.47
CA GLY A 229 3.62 41.82 2.24
C GLY A 229 3.83 40.88 1.04
N ILE A 230 4.63 39.81 1.24
CA ILE A 230 4.93 38.80 0.21
C ILE A 230 3.69 37.99 -0.13
N THR A 231 2.91 37.63 0.88
CA THR A 231 1.77 36.71 0.72
C THR A 231 0.44 37.45 0.61
N SER A 232 0.47 38.74 0.28
CA SER A 232 -0.71 39.64 0.30
C SER A 232 -1.80 39.22 -0.68
N ALA A 233 -1.45 38.48 -1.74
CA ALA A 233 -2.39 37.92 -2.70
C ALA A 233 -3.31 36.83 -2.12
N VAL A 234 -3.02 36.32 -0.92
CA VAL A 234 -3.76 35.22 -0.28
C VAL A 234 -4.18 35.62 1.14
N ALA A 235 -5.47 35.88 1.32
CA ALA A 235 -6.02 36.22 2.62
C ALA A 235 -5.77 35.09 3.65
N GLY A 236 -5.16 35.44 4.79
CA GLY A 236 -4.88 34.50 5.87
C GLY A 236 -3.82 33.45 5.55
N PHE A 237 -2.95 33.68 4.56
CA PHE A 237 -1.94 32.72 4.09
C PHE A 237 -1.16 32.05 5.22
N SER A 238 -0.55 32.82 6.13
CA SER A 238 0.26 32.27 7.23
C SER A 238 -0.54 31.30 8.12
N GLY A 239 -1.81 31.63 8.41
CA GLY A 239 -2.69 30.75 9.19
C GLY A 239 -2.97 29.43 8.46
N LYS A 240 -3.38 29.50 7.19
CA LYS A 240 -3.67 28.32 6.37
C LYS A 240 -2.43 27.44 6.16
N ALA A 241 -1.29 28.06 5.85
CA ALA A 241 -0.01 27.36 5.69
C ALA A 241 0.45 26.69 6.99
N ARG A 242 0.20 27.30 8.16
CA ARG A 242 0.53 26.70 9.45
C ARG A 242 -0.34 25.49 9.76
N VAL A 243 -1.65 25.56 9.46
CA VAL A 243 -2.56 24.42 9.60
C VAL A 243 -2.10 23.25 8.71
N ALA A 244 -1.76 23.51 7.45
CA ALA A 244 -1.25 22.49 6.53
C ALA A 244 0.06 21.85 7.05
N TYR A 245 0.98 22.66 7.59
CA TYR A 245 2.21 22.19 8.20
C TYR A 245 1.97 21.29 9.43
N GLU A 246 1.07 21.70 10.31
CA GLU A 246 0.70 20.92 11.50
C GLU A 246 0.04 19.59 11.12
N LYS A 247 -0.84 19.58 10.11
CA LYS A 247 -1.44 18.35 9.55
C LYS A 247 -0.39 17.42 8.95
N ASN A 248 0.56 17.95 8.17
CA ASN A 248 1.64 17.14 7.61
C ASN A 248 2.49 16.50 8.71
N ARG A 249 2.86 17.26 9.76
CA ARG A 249 3.58 16.70 10.91
C ARG A 249 2.77 15.61 11.63
N CYS A 250 1.47 15.80 11.78
CA CYS A 250 0.57 14.80 12.35
C CYS A 250 0.59 13.51 11.51
N LEU A 251 0.48 13.63 10.18
CA LEU A 251 0.54 12.51 9.24
C LEU A 251 1.84 11.72 9.38
N HIS A 252 3.01 12.38 9.35
CA HIS A 252 4.30 11.69 9.46
C HIS A 252 4.46 10.96 10.80
N LYS A 253 3.97 11.55 11.90
CA LYS A 253 3.95 10.89 13.21
C LYS A 253 3.03 9.67 13.19
N ALA A 254 1.85 9.79 12.62
CA ALA A 254 0.89 8.69 12.53
C ALA A 254 1.40 7.54 11.64
N LEU A 255 2.07 7.85 10.51
CA LEU A 255 2.74 6.87 9.67
C LEU A 255 3.79 6.08 10.46
N ALA A 256 4.64 6.78 11.23
CA ALA A 256 5.67 6.12 12.05
C ALA A 256 5.05 5.20 13.11
N ASN A 257 3.98 5.65 13.77
CA ASN A 257 3.25 4.84 14.74
C ASN A 257 2.62 3.60 14.08
N MET A 258 1.93 3.77 12.94
CA MET A 258 1.31 2.66 12.22
C MET A 258 2.33 1.61 11.77
N VAL A 259 3.50 2.02 11.28
CA VAL A 259 4.59 1.08 10.93
C VAL A 259 5.09 0.34 12.16
N ALA A 260 5.25 1.03 13.30
CA ALA A 260 5.69 0.40 14.54
C ALA A 260 4.65 -0.59 15.09
N GLU A 261 3.36 -0.25 15.04
CA GLU A 261 2.25 -1.08 15.52
C GLU A 261 1.98 -2.29 14.61
N SER A 262 2.01 -2.09 13.29
CA SER A 262 1.74 -3.14 12.30
C SER A 262 2.93 -4.10 12.10
N GLY A 263 4.13 -3.71 12.56
CA GLY A 263 5.38 -4.46 12.33
C GLY A 263 5.80 -4.57 10.85
N SER A 264 5.09 -3.88 9.95
CA SER A 264 5.33 -3.88 8.51
C SER A 264 4.95 -2.53 7.90
N ASN A 265 5.62 -2.18 6.81
CA ASN A 265 5.35 -0.95 6.06
C ASN A 265 4.83 -1.32 4.66
N PRO A 266 3.56 -1.03 4.33
CA PRO A 266 2.97 -1.42 3.04
C PRO A 266 3.42 -0.52 1.87
N PHE A 267 4.14 0.57 2.14
CA PHE A 267 4.50 1.53 1.10
C PHE A 267 5.60 1.00 0.18
N THR A 268 5.40 1.15 -1.12
CA THR A 268 6.48 1.12 -2.12
C THR A 268 6.45 2.42 -2.91
N VAL A 269 7.52 3.22 -2.77
CA VAL A 269 7.58 4.57 -3.35
C VAL A 269 8.34 4.56 -4.67
N TYR A 270 7.68 5.02 -5.72
CA TYR A 270 8.28 5.29 -7.01
C TYR A 270 8.58 6.78 -7.12
N TYR A 271 9.85 7.12 -7.25
CA TYR A 271 10.34 8.50 -7.32
C TYR A 271 11.22 8.67 -8.55
N SER A 272 11.26 9.89 -9.11
CA SER A 272 12.24 10.25 -10.14
C SER A 272 13.34 11.12 -9.53
N GLN A 273 14.52 11.04 -10.14
CA GLN A 273 15.65 11.95 -9.87
C GLN A 273 16.18 12.56 -11.17
N GLY A 274 15.58 12.23 -12.32
CA GLY A 274 16.11 12.56 -13.64
C GLY A 274 15.95 14.02 -14.06
N HIS A 275 15.18 14.83 -13.33
CA HIS A 275 14.77 16.17 -13.76
C HIS A 275 15.11 17.23 -12.71
N THR A 276 15.68 18.34 -13.17
CA THR A 276 15.86 19.53 -12.33
C THR A 276 14.49 20.03 -11.84
N THR A 277 14.33 20.19 -10.54
CA THR A 277 13.02 20.39 -9.91
C THR A 277 13.04 21.60 -8.98
N LEU A 278 11.93 22.34 -8.87
CA LEU A 278 11.80 23.44 -7.91
C LEU A 278 11.88 22.88 -6.49
N GLY A 279 12.87 23.36 -5.73
CA GLY A 279 13.17 22.81 -4.40
C GLY A 279 13.45 23.85 -3.33
N HIS A 280 13.70 25.12 -3.69
CA HIS A 280 13.96 26.18 -2.71
C HIS A 280 13.40 27.52 -3.17
N ALA A 281 13.33 28.47 -2.25
CA ALA A 281 12.91 29.83 -2.48
C ALA A 281 13.83 30.83 -1.77
N SER A 282 13.80 32.09 -2.21
CA SER A 282 14.48 33.22 -1.58
C SER A 282 13.62 34.47 -1.72
N ILE A 283 13.78 35.40 -0.78
CA ILE A 283 13.14 36.72 -0.86
C ILE A 283 14.08 37.64 -1.62
N ASP A 284 13.61 38.22 -2.71
CA ASP A 284 14.37 39.17 -3.52
C ASP A 284 14.56 40.48 -2.75
N THR A 285 15.81 40.91 -2.60
CA THR A 285 16.19 42.07 -1.78
C THR A 285 15.80 43.42 -2.38
N HIS A 286 15.33 43.46 -3.63
CA HIS A 286 14.98 44.69 -4.33
C HIS A 286 13.48 44.90 -4.51
N SER A 287 12.73 43.80 -4.65
CA SER A 287 11.29 43.82 -4.94
C SER A 287 10.43 43.33 -3.77
N ASP A 288 11.05 42.85 -2.68
CA ASP A 288 10.37 42.11 -1.61
C ASP A 288 9.48 40.98 -2.18
N GLY A 289 9.86 40.41 -3.32
CA GLY A 289 9.15 39.33 -4.01
C GLY A 289 9.70 37.95 -3.62
N LEU A 290 8.89 36.90 -3.76
CA LEU A 290 9.36 35.53 -3.56
C LEU A 290 9.86 34.94 -4.87
N VAL A 291 11.14 34.54 -4.92
CA VAL A 291 11.71 33.80 -6.05
C VAL A 291 11.78 32.33 -5.69
N VAL A 292 11.12 31.48 -6.48
CA VAL A 292 11.21 30.02 -6.33
C VAL A 292 12.11 29.47 -7.42
N ALA A 293 13.09 28.65 -7.05
CA ALA A 293 14.16 28.20 -7.92
C ALA A 293 14.37 26.68 -7.88
N LYS A 294 15.02 26.18 -8.94
CA LYS A 294 15.37 24.77 -9.10
C LYS A 294 16.58 24.40 -8.25
N GLY A 295 16.59 23.16 -7.76
CA GLY A 295 17.65 22.61 -6.92
C GLY A 295 17.29 22.58 -5.45
N ASN A 296 18.07 21.85 -4.68
CA ASN A 296 17.85 21.62 -3.26
C ASN A 296 18.02 22.88 -2.38
N PRO A 297 17.29 22.98 -1.25
CA PRO A 297 17.67 23.87 -0.16
C PRO A 297 19.08 23.56 0.35
N ARG A 298 19.78 24.58 0.88
CA ARG A 298 21.17 24.42 1.39
C ARG A 298 21.34 23.31 2.42
N ALA A 299 20.31 23.05 3.23
CA ALA A 299 20.36 22.02 4.27
C ALA A 299 20.25 20.58 3.72
N ILE A 300 19.80 20.41 2.48
CA ILE A 300 19.60 19.10 1.87
C ILE A 300 20.85 18.73 1.04
N PRO A 301 21.48 17.56 1.29
CA PRO A 301 22.68 17.16 0.58
C PRO A 301 22.49 17.05 -0.94
N ALA A 302 23.55 17.30 -1.70
CA ALA A 302 23.53 17.23 -3.17
C ALA A 302 23.15 15.85 -3.73
N SER A 303 23.35 14.76 -2.99
CA SER A 303 22.95 13.41 -3.39
C SER A 303 21.44 13.24 -3.59
N TRP A 304 20.65 14.14 -3.00
CA TRP A 304 19.19 14.19 -3.11
C TRP A 304 18.70 15.14 -4.21
N ASP A 305 19.60 15.79 -4.94
CA ASP A 305 19.23 16.78 -5.96
C ASP A 305 18.50 16.12 -7.13
N GLY A 306 17.62 16.90 -7.76
CA GLY A 306 16.71 16.45 -8.81
C GLY A 306 15.33 16.07 -8.29
N GLY A 307 14.59 15.38 -9.14
CA GLY A 307 13.19 15.04 -8.94
C GLY A 307 12.54 14.60 -10.24
N ASP A 308 11.21 14.73 -10.29
CA ASP A 308 10.40 14.45 -11.48
C ASP A 308 10.02 15.71 -12.29
N GLY A 309 10.62 16.86 -11.96
CA GLY A 309 10.33 18.16 -12.55
C GLY A 309 9.29 18.97 -11.77
N THR A 310 8.56 18.34 -10.84
CA THR A 310 7.56 18.98 -9.97
C THR A 310 7.88 18.73 -8.48
N VAL A 311 8.15 17.47 -8.12
CA VAL A 311 8.43 17.01 -6.75
C VAL A 311 9.91 16.64 -6.61
N PRO A 312 10.65 17.26 -5.68
CA PRO A 312 12.03 16.90 -5.41
C PRO A 312 12.15 15.47 -4.87
N THR A 313 13.26 14.78 -5.16
CA THR A 313 13.49 13.40 -4.71
C THR A 313 13.38 13.24 -3.19
N PHE A 314 13.90 14.19 -2.40
CA PHE A 314 13.81 14.15 -0.93
C PHE A 314 12.38 14.34 -0.39
N SER A 315 11.48 14.92 -1.19
CA SER A 315 10.06 15.06 -0.83
C SER A 315 9.25 13.83 -1.26
N ALA A 316 9.69 13.12 -2.31
CA ALA A 316 9.05 11.91 -2.81
C ALA A 316 9.22 10.68 -1.89
N ILE A 317 10.15 10.74 -0.93
CA ILE A 317 10.47 9.65 -0.01
C ILE A 317 10.07 10.10 1.41
N PRO A 318 9.11 9.42 2.06
CA PRO A 318 8.70 9.76 3.42
C PRO A 318 9.74 9.27 4.45
N ASP A 319 9.74 9.88 5.62
CA ASP A 319 10.70 9.65 6.71
C ASP A 319 10.75 8.16 7.11
N VAL A 320 9.58 7.50 7.15
CA VAL A 320 9.44 6.06 7.45
C VAL A 320 10.09 5.12 6.41
N LEU A 321 10.56 5.65 5.28
CA LEU A 321 11.23 4.90 4.20
C LEU A 321 12.63 5.45 3.86
N GLU A 322 13.14 6.43 4.60
CA GLU A 322 14.45 7.04 4.32
C GLU A 322 15.59 6.01 4.37
N ASP A 323 15.55 5.11 5.35
CA ASP A 323 16.53 4.02 5.51
C ASP A 323 16.12 2.72 4.80
N ASN A 324 14.86 2.60 4.36
CA ASN A 324 14.34 1.37 3.75
C ASN A 324 14.52 1.38 2.22
N VAL A 325 15.74 1.11 1.76
CA VAL A 325 16.10 1.11 0.32
C VAL A 325 15.25 0.13 -0.50
N SER A 326 14.89 -1.03 0.05
CA SER A 326 14.19 -2.09 -0.69
C SER A 326 12.73 -1.74 -1.03
N HIS A 327 12.17 -0.69 -0.43
CA HIS A 327 10.83 -0.17 -0.72
C HIS A 327 10.84 1.06 -1.63
N ARG A 328 12.01 1.46 -2.15
CA ARG A 328 12.16 2.61 -3.04
C ARG A 328 12.46 2.13 -4.46
N ARG A 329 11.79 2.71 -5.45
CA ARG A 329 11.98 2.41 -6.87
C ARG A 329 12.26 3.72 -7.60
N ARG A 330 13.40 3.79 -8.27
CA ARG A 330 13.79 4.98 -9.03
C ARG A 330 13.27 4.86 -10.45
N LEU A 331 12.54 5.87 -10.90
CA LEU A 331 12.05 6.06 -12.26
C LEU A 331 12.84 7.14 -12.99
N ARG A 332 12.55 7.30 -14.29
CA ARG A 332 13.19 8.30 -15.17
C ARG A 332 12.20 9.31 -15.74
N GLY A 333 10.90 8.98 -15.78
CA GLY A 333 9.84 9.87 -16.26
C GLY A 333 9.77 11.20 -15.52
N LYS A 334 9.11 12.17 -16.18
CA LYS A 334 8.64 13.40 -15.51
C LYS A 334 7.40 13.08 -14.69
N HIS A 335 7.00 14.01 -13.83
CA HIS A 335 5.87 13.85 -12.91
C HIS A 335 4.62 13.25 -13.57
N GLN A 336 4.20 13.81 -14.70
CA GLN A 336 3.01 13.35 -15.43
C GLN A 336 3.23 12.05 -16.22
N ASP A 337 4.48 11.70 -16.54
CA ASP A 337 4.79 10.46 -17.26
C ASP A 337 4.83 9.25 -16.32
N LEU A 338 4.87 9.47 -14.99
CA LEU A 338 5.00 8.40 -14.00
C LEU A 338 3.81 7.42 -14.03
N VAL A 339 2.64 7.88 -14.47
CA VAL A 339 1.44 7.03 -14.60
C VAL A 339 1.49 6.08 -15.80
N GLU A 340 2.42 6.29 -16.73
CA GLU A 340 2.64 5.46 -17.92
C GLU A 340 3.82 4.49 -17.76
N GLU A 341 4.48 4.47 -16.60
CA GLU A 341 5.68 3.68 -16.37
C GLU A 341 5.35 2.18 -16.24
N THR A 342 5.83 1.39 -17.19
CA THR A 342 5.52 -0.06 -17.29
C THR A 342 5.95 -0.85 -16.06
N LEU A 343 6.98 -0.39 -15.34
CA LEU A 343 7.44 -0.99 -14.08
C LEU A 343 6.37 -0.99 -12.99
N VAL A 344 5.43 -0.04 -13.03
CA VAL A 344 4.28 0.00 -12.11
C VAL A 344 3.28 -1.09 -12.49
N PHE A 345 3.02 -1.27 -13.78
CA PHE A 345 2.09 -2.29 -14.28
C PHE A 345 2.61 -3.69 -14.00
N GLU A 346 3.90 -3.93 -14.26
CA GLU A 346 4.58 -5.18 -13.95
C GLU A 346 4.52 -5.48 -12.46
N HIS A 347 4.76 -4.49 -11.61
CA HIS A 347 4.67 -4.67 -10.17
C HIS A 347 3.25 -5.05 -9.72
N VAL A 348 2.21 -4.36 -10.20
CA VAL A 348 0.83 -4.71 -9.84
C VAL A 348 0.45 -6.10 -10.40
N SER A 349 0.99 -6.49 -11.56
CA SER A 349 0.74 -7.81 -12.16
C SER A 349 1.25 -8.98 -11.30
N GLU A 350 2.22 -8.74 -10.41
CA GLU A 350 2.71 -9.75 -9.47
C GLU A 350 1.62 -10.31 -8.56
N HIS A 351 0.58 -9.51 -8.28
CA HIS A 351 -0.58 -9.94 -7.49
C HIS A 351 -1.43 -11.00 -8.18
N ALA A 352 -1.34 -11.10 -9.51
CA ALA A 352 -2.01 -12.13 -10.29
C ALA A 352 -1.19 -13.41 -10.44
N ARG A 353 0.07 -13.45 -9.97
CA ARG A 353 0.89 -14.66 -10.07
C ARG A 353 0.34 -15.79 -9.20
N ASP A 354 0.27 -16.97 -9.81
CA ASP A 354 -0.04 -18.19 -9.08
C ASP A 354 1.00 -18.44 -7.99
N ARG A 355 0.51 -18.78 -6.79
CA ARG A 355 1.42 -19.23 -5.75
C ARG A 355 2.11 -20.51 -6.23
N LEU A 356 3.43 -20.59 -6.05
CA LEU A 356 4.22 -21.78 -6.36
C LEU A 356 3.51 -23.05 -5.86
N PRO A 357 3.48 -24.16 -6.58
CA PRO A 357 2.87 -25.39 -6.06
C PRO A 357 3.59 -25.84 -4.79
N ALA A 358 2.91 -26.61 -3.93
CA ALA A 358 3.51 -27.13 -2.69
C ALA A 358 4.83 -27.87 -2.95
N ALA A 359 4.91 -28.59 -4.07
CA ALA A 359 6.13 -29.26 -4.54
C ALA A 359 7.32 -28.29 -4.76
N ALA A 360 7.08 -27.10 -5.29
CA ALA A 360 8.12 -26.09 -5.54
C ALA A 360 8.47 -25.25 -4.31
N ARG A 361 7.55 -25.15 -3.34
CA ARG A 361 7.83 -24.48 -2.05
C ARG A 361 8.66 -25.34 -1.10
N GLY A 362 9.09 -26.52 -1.56
CA GLY A 362 9.77 -27.49 -0.71
C GLY A 362 8.92 -27.82 0.51
N ALA A 363 7.59 -27.94 0.33
CA ALA A 363 6.72 -28.38 1.40
C ALA A 363 7.33 -29.66 1.99
N ARG A 364 7.95 -29.53 3.17
CA ARG A 364 8.07 -30.66 4.08
C ARG A 364 6.68 -31.27 4.07
N ARG A 365 6.57 -32.58 3.84
CA ARG A 365 5.32 -33.34 3.98
C ARG A 365 4.73 -32.96 5.35
N HIS A 366 3.82 -32.00 5.30
CA HIS A 366 3.01 -31.32 6.31
C HIS A 366 3.66 -30.84 7.60
N ASP A 367 3.11 -29.74 8.12
CA ASP A 367 2.92 -29.61 9.56
C ASP A 367 2.25 -30.92 10.02
N VAL A 368 3.01 -31.72 10.76
CA VAL A 368 2.58 -33.05 11.19
C VAL A 368 1.53 -32.86 12.26
N ASP A 369 0.26 -32.75 11.86
CA ASP A 369 -0.87 -32.65 12.79
C ASP A 369 -1.26 -34.01 13.38
N ALA A 370 -0.73 -35.12 12.84
CA ALA A 370 -0.99 -36.47 13.32
C ALA A 370 0.17 -37.01 14.16
N TYR A 371 -0.10 -37.56 15.34
CA TYR A 371 0.93 -38.19 16.19
C TYR A 371 0.46 -39.54 16.73
N LEU A 372 1.43 -40.34 17.17
CA LEU A 372 1.20 -41.65 17.79
C LEU A 372 0.93 -41.46 19.28
N GLN A 373 -0.26 -41.84 19.72
CA GLN A 373 -0.58 -42.04 21.13
C GLN A 373 -0.18 -43.48 21.51
N LEU A 374 0.58 -43.62 22.58
CA LEU A 374 1.10 -44.88 23.10
C LEU A 374 0.50 -45.14 24.48
N ASP A 375 0.05 -46.36 24.69
CA ASP A 375 -0.33 -46.92 25.98
C ASP A 375 0.54 -48.15 26.23
N LEU A 376 1.52 -47.96 27.12
CA LEU A 376 2.53 -48.93 27.54
C LEU A 376 3.14 -48.45 28.86
N GLU A 377 3.24 -49.34 29.83
CA GLU A 377 3.93 -49.07 31.10
C GLU A 377 5.43 -48.80 30.90
N ASP A 378 5.99 -47.85 31.64
CA ASP A 378 7.42 -47.50 31.55
C ASP A 378 8.34 -48.68 31.92
N VAL A 379 7.86 -49.59 32.79
CA VAL A 379 8.56 -50.80 33.24
C VAL A 379 7.62 -52.00 33.16
N VAL A 380 8.06 -53.07 32.47
CA VAL A 380 7.35 -54.34 32.34
C VAL A 380 8.11 -55.47 33.04
N LEU A 381 7.43 -56.58 33.34
CA LEU A 381 8.08 -57.75 33.97
C LEU A 381 9.03 -58.45 32.99
N ALA A 382 10.30 -58.59 33.39
CA ALA A 382 11.30 -59.30 32.62
C ALA A 382 10.90 -60.76 32.39
N GLY A 383 11.14 -61.28 31.18
CA GLY A 383 10.81 -62.65 30.81
C GLY A 383 9.33 -62.91 30.46
N THR A 384 8.45 -61.91 30.56
CA THR A 384 7.03 -62.02 30.17
C THR A 384 6.68 -61.19 28.94
N GLN A 385 5.63 -61.58 28.21
CA GLN A 385 5.05 -60.72 27.17
C GLN A 385 4.31 -59.54 27.81
N ALA A 386 4.41 -58.38 27.16
CA ALA A 386 3.72 -57.17 27.59
C ALA A 386 2.88 -56.62 26.44
N GLU A 387 1.66 -56.17 26.74
CA GLU A 387 0.81 -55.53 25.74
C GLU A 387 1.28 -54.10 25.46
N VAL A 388 1.29 -53.73 24.18
CA VAL A 388 1.47 -52.35 23.74
C VAL A 388 0.28 -51.95 22.90
N ARG A 389 -0.30 -50.78 23.20
CA ARG A 389 -1.42 -50.24 22.42
C ARG A 389 -1.03 -48.91 21.79
N LEU A 390 -1.47 -48.73 20.55
CA LEU A 390 -1.19 -47.54 19.75
C LEU A 390 -2.46 -47.00 19.12
N ARG A 391 -2.56 -45.68 19.02
CA ARG A 391 -3.57 -45.00 18.23
C ARG A 391 -2.95 -43.83 17.49
N VAL A 392 -3.47 -43.53 16.30
CA VAL A 392 -3.09 -42.32 15.56
C VAL A 392 -4.19 -41.29 15.74
N VAL A 393 -3.81 -40.09 16.18
CA VAL A 393 -4.74 -38.99 16.41
C VAL A 393 -4.27 -37.72 15.71
N ASP A 394 -5.21 -36.86 15.33
CA ASP A 394 -4.91 -35.50 14.90
C ASP A 394 -4.76 -34.52 16.09
N LYS A 395 -4.41 -33.27 15.79
CA LYS A 395 -4.28 -32.19 16.78
C LYS A 395 -5.57 -31.91 17.57
N ALA A 396 -6.74 -32.26 17.04
CA ALA A 396 -8.03 -32.13 17.70
C ALA A 396 -8.39 -33.37 18.57
N GLY A 397 -7.54 -34.40 18.58
CA GLY A 397 -7.75 -35.65 19.31
C GLY A 397 -8.62 -36.68 18.58
N SER A 398 -8.97 -36.44 17.31
CA SER A 398 -9.81 -37.37 16.53
C SER A 398 -9.00 -38.60 16.10
N VAL A 399 -9.60 -39.80 16.17
CA VAL A 399 -8.96 -41.04 15.67
C VAL A 399 -8.77 -40.92 14.16
N LEU A 400 -7.56 -41.22 13.66
CA LEU A 400 -7.32 -41.35 12.23
C LEU A 400 -7.29 -42.82 11.82
N ASP A 401 -7.89 -43.12 10.67
CA ASP A 401 -7.79 -44.44 10.05
C ASP A 401 -6.43 -44.60 9.36
N VAL A 402 -5.75 -45.72 9.61
CA VAL A 402 -4.38 -45.98 9.15
C VAL A 402 -4.24 -47.41 8.62
N GLY A 403 -3.31 -47.62 7.70
CA GLY A 403 -3.16 -48.90 7.00
C GLY A 403 -2.49 -49.99 7.82
N ASN A 404 -1.29 -49.73 8.36
CA ASN A 404 -0.56 -50.71 9.18
C ASN A 404 0.05 -50.06 10.40
N VAL A 405 -0.02 -50.74 11.55
CA VAL A 405 0.63 -50.33 12.79
C VAL A 405 1.52 -51.46 13.31
N GLY A 406 2.67 -51.12 13.87
CA GLY A 406 3.60 -52.08 14.42
C GLY A 406 4.89 -51.43 14.89
N GLY A 407 5.93 -52.23 15.12
CA GLY A 407 7.17 -51.71 15.66
C GLY A 407 8.31 -52.71 15.72
N ASN A 408 9.35 -52.32 16.44
CA ASN A 408 10.51 -53.11 16.76
C ASN A 408 10.94 -52.84 18.20
N VAL A 409 11.22 -53.90 18.95
CA VAL A 409 11.83 -53.82 20.28
C VAL A 409 12.97 -54.83 20.36
N GLY A 410 14.13 -54.40 20.84
CA GLY A 410 15.30 -55.29 20.98
C GLY A 410 15.69 -56.03 19.68
N GLY A 411 15.47 -55.40 18.52
CA GLY A 411 15.73 -56.01 17.21
C GLY A 411 14.59 -56.88 16.64
N LYS A 412 13.58 -57.25 17.44
CA LYS A 412 12.44 -58.07 17.03
C LYS A 412 11.29 -57.19 16.52
N ARG A 413 10.80 -57.44 15.30
CA ARG A 413 9.65 -56.73 14.72
C ARG A 413 8.34 -57.36 15.19
N PHE A 414 7.33 -56.52 15.37
CA PHE A 414 5.96 -56.94 15.65
C PHE A 414 4.97 -56.11 14.83
N ARG A 415 3.77 -56.66 14.62
CA ARG A 415 2.64 -56.00 13.98
C ARG A 415 1.50 -55.93 14.97
N ALA A 416 0.79 -54.81 14.99
CA ALA A 416 -0.39 -54.62 15.82
C ALA A 416 -1.67 -54.96 15.04
N GLU A 417 -2.67 -55.44 15.76
CA GLU A 417 -4.01 -55.75 15.25
C GLU A 417 -4.97 -54.64 15.65
N ARG A 418 -5.90 -54.30 14.75
CA ARG A 418 -6.87 -53.24 15.00
C ARG A 418 -7.97 -53.73 15.94
N CYS A 419 -8.25 -52.96 16.98
CA CYS A 419 -9.32 -53.17 17.94
C CYS A 419 -10.56 -52.34 17.57
N ASP A 420 -11.73 -52.72 18.09
CA ASP A 420 -13.02 -52.07 17.82
C ASP A 420 -13.14 -50.65 18.43
N ASP A 421 -12.26 -50.31 19.38
CA ASP A 421 -12.23 -49.03 20.09
C ASP A 421 -11.28 -47.98 19.46
N GLY A 422 -10.78 -48.26 18.26
CA GLY A 422 -9.88 -47.39 17.50
C GLY A 422 -8.41 -47.47 17.92
N TRP A 423 -8.06 -48.36 18.85
CA TRP A 423 -6.67 -48.70 19.17
C TRP A 423 -6.16 -49.85 18.29
N TRP A 424 -4.84 -49.99 18.26
CA TRP A 424 -4.13 -51.13 17.71
C TRP A 424 -3.34 -51.78 18.82
N SER A 425 -3.49 -53.09 19.04
CA SER A 425 -2.79 -53.83 20.11
C SER A 425 -1.77 -54.82 19.55
N ALA A 426 -0.64 -54.99 20.23
CA ALA A 426 0.33 -56.04 19.97
C ALA A 426 0.93 -56.58 21.28
N GLN A 427 1.40 -57.82 21.25
CA GLN A 427 2.22 -58.39 22.32
C GLN A 427 3.69 -58.20 22.01
N LEU A 428 4.39 -57.47 22.88
CA LEU A 428 5.84 -57.39 22.86
C LEU A 428 6.45 -58.75 23.22
N PRO A 429 7.55 -59.17 22.60
CA PRO A 429 8.26 -60.37 23.00
C PRO A 429 8.78 -60.24 24.43
N ALA A 430 8.97 -61.38 25.11
CA ALA A 430 9.63 -61.41 26.41
C ALA A 430 10.98 -60.69 26.36
N LEU A 431 11.11 -59.64 27.16
CA LEU A 431 12.29 -58.79 27.25
C LEU A 431 13.20 -59.28 28.37
N GLU A 432 14.51 -59.28 28.12
CA GLU A 432 15.51 -59.51 29.16
C GLU A 432 15.59 -58.31 30.11
N GLU A 433 16.13 -58.49 31.32
CA GLU A 433 16.27 -57.40 32.27
C GLU A 433 17.14 -56.26 31.71
N GLY A 434 16.67 -55.01 31.80
CA GLY A 434 17.36 -53.83 31.28
C GLY A 434 16.46 -52.86 30.51
N VAL A 435 17.08 -51.88 29.84
CA VAL A 435 16.37 -50.84 29.08
C VAL A 435 16.42 -51.15 27.58
N HIS A 436 15.26 -51.34 26.96
CA HIS A 436 15.14 -51.68 25.55
C HIS A 436 14.69 -50.49 24.71
N SER A 437 15.32 -50.30 23.56
CA SER A 437 14.84 -49.33 22.57
C SER A 437 13.57 -49.87 21.90
N LEU A 438 12.51 -49.08 21.93
CA LEU A 438 11.24 -49.38 21.28
C LEU A 438 11.01 -48.38 20.14
N MET A 439 10.83 -48.88 18.92
CA MET A 439 10.45 -48.08 17.76
C MET A 439 9.06 -48.51 17.32
N LEU A 440 8.14 -47.55 17.26
CA LEU A 440 6.75 -47.74 16.86
C LEU A 440 6.51 -46.99 15.57
N SER A 441 5.65 -47.52 14.71
CA SER A 441 5.31 -46.86 13.46
C SER A 441 3.90 -47.18 12.98
N ALA A 442 3.29 -46.19 12.34
CA ALA A 442 2.06 -46.34 11.58
C ALA A 442 2.31 -45.92 10.12
N THR A 443 1.75 -46.65 9.16
CA THR A 443 1.82 -46.36 7.72
C THR A 443 0.42 -46.25 7.11
N GLY A 444 0.28 -45.53 6.00
CA GLY A 444 -1.02 -45.20 5.43
C GLY A 444 -1.75 -44.13 6.27
N VAL A 445 -0.99 -43.26 6.96
CA VAL A 445 -1.56 -42.14 7.72
C VAL A 445 -2.03 -41.07 6.75
N PRO A 446 -3.29 -40.60 6.82
CA PRO A 446 -3.78 -39.53 5.95
C PRO A 446 -2.84 -38.32 5.99
N ASN A 447 -2.47 -37.81 4.82
CA ASN A 447 -1.60 -36.65 4.64
C ASN A 447 -0.12 -36.88 5.07
N VAL A 448 0.19 -37.72 6.06
CA VAL A 448 1.57 -37.94 6.57
C VAL A 448 2.27 -39.16 5.95
N ASP A 449 1.51 -40.14 5.47
CA ASP A 449 1.96 -41.45 4.93
C ASP A 449 2.59 -42.36 5.99
N ARG A 450 3.60 -41.91 6.74
CA ARG A 450 4.25 -42.69 7.81
C ARG A 450 4.60 -41.87 9.05
N LEU A 451 4.18 -42.36 10.21
CA LEU A 451 4.59 -41.85 11.53
C LEU A 451 5.53 -42.84 12.23
N VAL A 452 6.47 -42.30 12.99
CA VAL A 452 7.43 -43.07 13.79
C VAL A 452 7.57 -42.42 15.16
N LEU A 453 7.46 -43.23 16.21
CA LEU A 453 7.80 -42.86 17.59
C LEU A 453 8.96 -43.74 18.05
N LYS A 454 10.02 -43.14 18.58
CA LYS A 454 11.11 -43.86 19.24
C LYS A 454 11.07 -43.55 20.73
N THR A 455 10.98 -44.59 21.53
CA THR A 455 10.96 -44.51 22.99
C THR A 455 11.79 -45.65 23.60
N ARG A 456 11.74 -45.80 24.91
CA ARG A 456 12.36 -46.89 25.65
C ARG A 456 11.34 -47.53 26.58
N VAL A 457 11.54 -48.81 26.87
CA VAL A 457 10.78 -49.54 27.89
C VAL A 457 11.78 -50.27 28.78
N GLY A 458 11.60 -50.17 30.10
CA GLY A 458 12.37 -50.94 31.06
C GLY A 458 11.78 -52.33 31.24
N ALA A 459 12.61 -53.34 31.44
CA ALA A 459 12.20 -54.67 31.87
C ALA A 459 12.94 -54.99 33.18
N ALA A 460 12.18 -55.31 34.23
CA ALA A 460 12.70 -55.61 35.56
C ALA A 460 11.99 -56.82 36.17
N SER A 461 12.69 -57.58 37.01
CA SER A 461 12.19 -58.80 37.66
C SER A 461 11.41 -58.54 38.95
#